data_AF-A0A0Q6KC02-F1
#
_entry.id   AF-A0A0Q6KC02-F1
#
_cell.length_a   1.000
_cell.length_b   1.000
_cell.length_c   1.000
_cell.angle_alpha   90.00
_cell.angle_beta   90.00
_cell.angle_gamma   90.00
#
_symmetry.space_group_name_H-M   'P 1'
#
loop_
_entity.id
_entity.type
_entity.pdbx_description
1 polymer ?
#
loop_
_entity_poly.entity_id
_entity_poly.type
_entity_poly.pdbx_seq_one_letter_code
_entity_poly.pdbx_strand_id
1 'polypeptide(L)' 'MTTTIDWQMSAALENVPRGDSELPEVTSLRGAVREWTTLDGEMQAEAVLTPERPVAVDDGEPVTAFAGLAIRALAERLD' A
#
# COMPACT_ATOMS: atom_id res chain seq x y z
N MET A 1 21.79 -6.85 2.33
CA MET A 1 21.74 -5.88 1.21
C MET A 1 20.32 -5.39 1.21
N THR A 2 20.05 -4.11 1.52
CA THR A 2 18.68 -3.65 1.72
C THR A 2 17.97 -3.58 0.37
N THR A 3 17.09 -4.54 0.09
CA THR A 3 16.25 -4.54 -1.11
C THR A 3 15.47 -3.24 -1.13
N THR A 4 15.78 -2.38 -2.10
CA THR A 4 15.17 -1.05 -2.22
C THR A 4 13.80 -1.21 -2.86
N ILE A 5 12.75 -0.96 -2.10
CA ILE A 5 11.37 -0.97 -2.60
C ILE A 5 11.26 0.06 -3.72
N ASP A 6 10.76 -0.36 -4.89
CA ASP A 6 10.49 0.55 -6.00
C ASP A 6 9.19 1.31 -5.74
N TRP A 7 9.32 2.43 -5.04
CA TRP A 7 8.22 3.31 -4.65
C TRP A 7 7.50 4.00 -5.82
N GLN A 8 8.06 3.95 -7.03
CA GLN A 8 7.46 4.50 -8.24
C GLN A 8 6.61 3.47 -8.99
N MET A 9 6.65 2.19 -8.61
CA MET A 9 5.80 1.16 -9.22
C MET A 9 4.32 1.48 -9.01
N SER A 10 3.47 1.04 -9.94
CA SER A 10 2.02 1.15 -9.79
C SER A 10 1.55 0.27 -8.61
N ALA A 11 0.54 0.72 -7.89
CA ALA A 11 -0.15 -0.03 -6.85
C ALA A 11 -1.62 0.37 -6.83
N ALA A 12 -2.49 -0.60 -6.54
CA ALA A 12 -3.90 -0.37 -6.30
C ALA A 12 -4.16 -0.29 -4.79
N LEU A 13 -4.95 0.69 -4.36
CA LEU A 13 -5.50 0.73 -3.01
C LEU A 13 -7.01 0.49 -3.08
N GLU A 14 -7.43 -0.67 -2.58
CA GLU A 14 -8.79 -1.20 -2.60
C GLU A 14 -9.47 -1.07 -1.23
N ASN A 15 -10.80 -1.17 -1.18
CA ASN A 15 -11.65 -1.02 0.02
C ASN A 15 -11.54 0.36 0.71
N VAL A 16 -11.45 1.42 -0.10
CA VAL A 16 -11.46 2.81 0.38
C VAL A 16 -12.66 3.54 -0.22
N PRO A 17 -13.62 4.03 0.58
CA PRO A 17 -14.76 4.77 0.05
C PRO A 17 -14.31 6.14 -0.46
N ARG A 18 -14.21 6.29 -1.79
CA ARG A 18 -13.88 7.56 -2.47
C ARG A 18 -15.10 8.06 -3.25
N GLY A 19 -16.08 8.65 -2.56
CA GLY A 19 -17.33 9.07 -3.20
C GLY A 19 -18.08 7.91 -3.88
N ASP A 20 -19.07 8.21 -4.73
CA ASP A 20 -19.99 7.28 -5.42
C ASP A 20 -19.32 6.21 -6.34
N SER A 21 -18.02 5.92 -6.23
CA SER A 21 -17.37 4.87 -7.01
C SER A 21 -16.27 4.14 -6.26
N GLU A 22 -16.47 2.84 -6.09
CA GLU A 22 -15.53 1.84 -5.58
C GLU A 22 -14.48 1.47 -6.65
N LEU A 23 -13.83 2.46 -7.27
CA LEU A 23 -12.77 2.19 -8.25
C LEU A 23 -11.40 2.17 -7.55
N PRO A 24 -10.57 1.13 -7.77
CA PRO A 24 -9.20 1.13 -7.29
C PRO A 24 -8.44 2.28 -7.97
N GLU A 25 -7.98 3.24 -7.18
CA GLU A 25 -7.09 4.27 -7.69
C GLU A 25 -5.72 3.63 -7.91
N VAL A 26 -5.33 3.46 -9.18
CA VAL A 26 -3.99 3.02 -9.55
C VAL A 26 -3.07 4.23 -9.47
N THR A 27 -2.33 4.33 -8.38
CA THR A 27 -1.31 5.35 -8.16
C THR A 27 0.04 4.69 -7.95
N SER A 28 1.10 5.48 -7.80
CA SER A 28 2.39 4.92 -7.39
C SER A 28 2.30 4.33 -5.98
N LEU A 29 3.08 3.29 -5.66
CA LEU A 29 3.14 2.64 -4.34
C LEU A 29 3.30 3.67 -3.21
N ARG A 30 4.14 4.67 -3.43
CA ARG A 30 4.29 5.82 -2.52
C ARG A 30 3.00 6.60 -2.31
N GLY A 31 2.25 6.86 -3.38
CA GLY A 31 0.97 7.54 -3.35
C GLY A 31 -0.07 6.72 -2.57
N ALA A 32 -0.20 5.44 -2.87
CA ALA A 32 -1.15 4.54 -2.23
C ALA A 32 -0.89 4.41 -0.71
N VAL A 33 0.38 4.26 -0.31
CA VAL A 33 0.76 4.21 1.11
C VAL A 33 0.48 5.55 1.80
N ARG A 34 0.81 6.69 1.18
CA ARG A 34 0.49 8.01 1.75
C ARG A 34 -1.00 8.21 1.92
N GLU A 35 -1.79 7.82 0.94
CA GLU A 35 -3.22 7.99 1.02
C GLU A 35 -3.83 7.11 2.10
N TRP A 36 -3.37 5.85 2.23
CA TRP A 36 -3.75 4.99 3.34
C TRP A 36 -3.50 5.64 4.71
N THR A 37 -2.38 6.36 4.89
CA THR A 37 -2.12 7.09 6.16
C THR A 37 -3.09 8.23 6.45
N THR A 38 -3.83 8.71 5.44
CA THR A 38 -4.85 9.76 5.61
C THR A 38 -6.25 9.20 5.91
N LEU A 39 -6.45 7.89 5.81
CA LEU A 39 -7.71 7.22 6.12
C LEU A 39 -7.93 7.10 7.63
N ASP A 40 -9.21 7.04 8.05
CA ASP A 40 -9.57 6.71 9.43
C ASP A 40 -9.20 5.27 9.78
N GLY A 41 -8.95 5.00 11.06
CA GLY A 41 -8.40 3.71 11.52
C GLY A 41 -9.22 2.47 11.16
N GLU A 42 -10.54 2.59 11.03
CA GLU A 42 -11.41 1.50 10.57
C GLU A 42 -11.17 1.20 9.08
N MET A 43 -11.14 2.25 8.24
CA MET A 43 -10.83 2.13 6.81
C MET A 43 -9.40 1.66 6.56
N GLN A 44 -8.43 2.07 7.39
CA GLN A 44 -7.07 1.56 7.31
C GLN A 44 -7.00 0.03 7.49
N ALA A 45 -7.87 -0.53 8.34
CA ALA A 45 -7.92 -1.96 8.61
C ALA A 45 -8.56 -2.74 7.46
N GLU A 46 -9.54 -2.14 6.76
CA GLU A 46 -10.23 -2.76 5.62
C GLU A 46 -9.48 -2.58 4.29
N ALA A 47 -8.65 -1.55 4.18
CA ALA A 47 -7.90 -1.23 2.98
C ALA A 47 -6.87 -2.30 2.61
N VAL A 48 -6.83 -2.63 1.32
CA VAL A 48 -5.87 -3.58 0.74
C VAL A 48 -5.04 -2.87 -0.31
N LEU A 49 -3.72 -2.92 -0.16
CA LEU A 49 -2.75 -2.36 -1.10
C LEU A 49 -2.12 -3.49 -1.91
N THR A 50 -2.31 -3.45 -3.22
CA THR A 50 -1.81 -4.46 -4.17
C THR A 50 -0.80 -3.81 -5.11
N PRO A 51 0.52 -3.99 -4.92
CA PRO A 51 1.51 -3.50 -5.87
C PRO A 51 1.45 -4.26 -7.20
N GLU A 52 1.85 -3.60 -8.30
CA GLU A 52 1.97 -4.20 -9.63
C GLU A 52 2.95 -5.38 -9.66
N ARG A 53 3.96 -5.34 -8.79
CA ARG A 53 4.96 -6.40 -8.66
C ARG A 53 5.12 -6.80 -7.19
N PRO A 54 5.46 -8.07 -6.90
CA PRO A 54 5.78 -8.50 -5.55
C PRO A 54 6.88 -7.63 -4.92
N VAL A 55 6.63 -7.12 -3.72
CA VAL A 55 7.57 -6.29 -2.97
C VAL A 55 8.17 -7.13 -1.85
N ALA A 56 9.50 -7.33 -1.88
CA ALA A 56 10.21 -7.90 -0.75
C ALA A 56 10.46 -6.80 0.28
N VAL A 57 9.86 -6.95 1.45
CA VAL A 57 10.15 -6.12 2.62
C VAL A 57 11.15 -6.90 3.48
N ASP A 58 12.36 -6.35 3.66
CA ASP A 58 13.51 -7.04 4.30
C ASP A 58 13.97 -8.32 3.54
N ASP A 59 14.77 -9.18 4.19
CA ASP A 59 15.16 -10.52 3.72
C ASP A 59 13.98 -11.54 3.76
N GLY A 60 12.74 -11.04 3.69
CA GLY A 60 11.51 -11.83 3.72
C GLY A 60 11.02 -12.28 2.34
N GLU A 61 9.94 -13.05 2.33
CA GLU A 61 9.28 -13.44 1.09
C GLU A 61 8.64 -12.23 0.40
N PRO A 62 8.68 -12.16 -0.94
CA PRO A 62 8.05 -11.08 -1.67
C PRO A 62 6.53 -11.11 -1.51
N VAL A 63 5.97 -9.98 -1.07
CA VAL A 63 4.55 -9.83 -0.76
C VAL A 63 3.83 -9.18 -1.93
N THR A 64 2.70 -9.77 -2.34
CA THR A 64 1.87 -9.28 -3.45
C THR A 64 0.65 -8.47 -3.01
N ALA A 65 0.33 -8.46 -1.72
CA ALA A 65 -0.77 -7.70 -1.16
C ALA A 65 -0.49 -7.35 0.31
N PHE A 66 -0.74 -6.11 0.68
CA PHE A 66 -0.55 -5.57 2.03
C PHE A 66 -1.91 -5.13 2.58
N ALA A 67 -2.18 -5.40 3.85
CA ALA A 67 -3.40 -4.93 4.52
C ALA A 67 -3.09 -4.47 5.94
N GLY A 68 -3.82 -3.47 6.44
CA GLY A 68 -3.70 -2.96 7.81
C GLY A 68 -2.26 -2.70 8.24
N LEU A 69 -1.77 -3.46 9.24
CA LEU A 69 -0.43 -3.31 9.80
C LEU A 69 0.70 -3.52 8.78
N ALA A 70 0.48 -4.29 7.72
CA ALA A 70 1.48 -4.49 6.68
C ALA A 70 1.68 -3.21 5.84
N ILE A 71 0.61 -2.44 5.59
CA ILE A 71 0.70 -1.12 4.94
C ILE A 71 1.35 -0.10 5.89
N ARG A 72 1.03 -0.19 7.19
CA ARG A 72 1.72 0.63 8.21
C ARG A 72 3.23 0.45 8.20
N ALA A 73 3.71 -0.80 8.10
CA ALA A 73 5.13 -1.08 8.00
C ALA A 73 5.77 -0.49 6.72
N LEU A 74 5.01 -0.41 5.61
CA LEU A 74 5.47 0.33 4.42
C LEU A 74 5.51 1.85 4.68
N ALA A 75 4.50 2.40 5.35
CA ALA A 75 4.44 3.83 5.68
C ALA A 75 5.61 4.28 6.56
N GLU A 76 5.99 3.46 7.54
CA GLU A 76 7.15 3.72 8.42
C GLU A 76 8.50 3.73 7.67
N ARG A 77 8.55 3.17 6.46
CA ARG A 77 9.75 3.13 5.60
C ARG A 77 9.74 4.19 4.50
N LEU A 78 8.66 4.97 4.41
CA LEU A 78 8.51 6.04 3.42
C LEU A 78 9.26 7.32 3.82
N ASP A 79 9.69 7.42 5.08
CA ASP A 79 10.43 8.53 5.70
C ASP A 79 11.94 8.46 5.43
#